data_AF-A0A527YZ85-F1
#
_entry.id   AF-A0A527YZ85-F1
#
_cell.length_a   1.000
_cell.length_b   1.000
_cell.length_c   1.000
_cell.angle_alpha   90.00
_cell.angle_beta   90.00
_cell.angle_gamma   90.00
#
_symmetry.space_group_name_H-M   'P 1'
#
loop_
_entity.id
_entity.type
_entity.pdbx_description
1 polymer ?
#
loop_
_entity_poly.entity_id
_entity_poly.type
_entity_poly.pdbx_seq_one_letter_code
_entity_poly.pdbx_strand_id
1 'polypeptide(L)'
;TITEAQKVFARMDSVGQSRMSRLHGGRRDKLEISPNLWAGVGLVRGGAGTALVGDAATVAERIDEYRRIGIDSFILSGYPH
;
A
#
# COMPACT_ATOMS: atom_id res chain seq x y z
N THR A 1 2.80 16.00 8.76
CA THR A 1 1.41 15.88 8.25
C THR A 1 1.43 15.14 6.91
N ILE A 2 0.28 14.72 6.36
CA ILE A 2 0.24 14.07 5.04
C ILE A 2 0.85 14.97 3.96
N THR A 3 0.47 16.25 3.92
CA THR A 3 0.99 17.21 2.95
C THR A 3 2.51 17.31 2.99
N GLU A 4 3.11 17.38 4.18
CA GLU A 4 4.57 17.44 4.31
C GLU A 4 5.24 16.13 3.88
N ALA A 5 4.66 14.96 4.22
CA ALA A 5 5.19 13.68 3.76
C ALA A 5 5.15 13.56 2.22
N GLN A 6 4.03 13.95 1.59
CA GLN A 6 3.89 13.90 0.14
C GLN A 6 4.84 14.87 -0.59
N LYS A 7 5.12 16.05 0.00
CA LYS A 7 6.14 16.97 -0.53
C LYS A 7 7.54 16.35 -0.54
N VAL A 8 7.89 15.59 0.50
CA VAL A 8 9.17 14.87 0.58
C VAL A 8 9.22 13.77 -0.48
N PHE A 9 8.16 12.97 -0.60
CA PHE A 9 8.10 11.87 -1.58
C PHE A 9 8.16 12.35 -3.03
N ALA A 10 7.59 13.52 -3.34
CA ALA A 10 7.65 14.12 -4.66
C ALA A 10 9.07 14.51 -5.11
N ARG A 11 10.02 14.64 -4.16
CA ARG A 11 11.43 14.96 -4.45
C ARG A 11 12.31 13.72 -4.58
N MET A 12 11.77 12.52 -4.35
CA MET A 12 12.52 11.27 -4.46
C MET A 12 12.58 10.79 -5.92
N ASP A 13 13.73 10.24 -6.33
CA ASP A 13 13.92 9.68 -7.67
C ASP A 13 13.31 8.26 -7.83
N SER A 14 12.73 7.70 -6.77
CA SER A 14 12.16 6.35 -6.77
C SER A 14 10.89 6.29 -7.61
N VAL A 15 10.96 5.54 -8.73
CA VAL A 15 9.78 5.21 -9.56
C VAL A 15 8.73 4.46 -8.73
N GLY A 16 9.15 3.58 -7.81
CA GLY A 16 8.25 2.86 -6.92
C GLY A 16 7.44 3.80 -6.03
N GLN A 17 8.12 4.76 -5.40
CA GLN A 17 7.48 5.81 -4.60
C GLN A 17 6.49 6.62 -5.44
N SER A 18 6.88 7.05 -6.64
CA SER A 18 6.02 7.81 -7.55
C SER A 18 4.75 7.05 -7.93
N ARG A 19 4.86 5.73 -8.18
CA ARG A 19 3.71 4.87 -8.48
C ARG A 19 2.77 4.75 -7.27
N MET A 20 3.31 4.61 -6.06
CA MET A 20 2.48 4.54 -4.86
C MET A 20 1.74 5.84 -4.57
N SER A 21 2.42 6.99 -4.65
CA SER A 21 1.79 8.30 -4.43
C SER A 21 0.63 8.54 -5.40
N ARG A 22 0.71 8.00 -6.63
CA ARG A 22 -0.37 8.08 -7.63
C ARG A 22 -1.62 7.27 -7.28
N LEU A 23 -1.51 6.23 -6.45
CA LEU A 23 -2.65 5.40 -6.06
C LEU A 23 -3.68 6.18 -5.23
N HIS A 24 -3.20 7.08 -4.35
CA HIS A 24 -4.06 7.85 -3.44
C HIS A 24 -4.03 9.37 -3.70
N GLY A 25 -3.02 9.91 -4.39
CA GLY A 25 -2.93 11.34 -4.73
C GLY A 25 -2.93 12.26 -3.50
N GLY A 26 -2.44 11.77 -2.36
CA GLY A 26 -2.51 12.45 -1.07
C GLY A 26 -3.90 12.54 -0.42
N ARG A 27 -4.95 11.96 -1.01
CA ARG A 27 -6.31 12.02 -0.48
C ARG A 27 -6.59 10.92 0.52
N ARG A 28 -7.45 11.20 1.50
CA ARG A 28 -7.89 10.24 2.54
C ARG A 28 -9.17 9.49 2.18
N ASP A 29 -9.91 9.97 1.18
CA ASP A 29 -11.24 9.49 0.81
C ASP A 29 -11.21 8.37 -0.24
N LYS A 30 -10.03 8.03 -0.77
CA LYS A 30 -9.86 7.05 -1.85
C LYS A 30 -8.61 6.21 -1.62
N LEU A 31 -8.67 5.35 -0.61
CA LEU A 31 -7.52 4.55 -0.18
C LEU A 31 -7.67 3.06 -0.49
N GLU A 32 -8.88 2.55 -0.64
CA GLU A 32 -9.09 1.20 -1.16
C GLU A 32 -9.00 1.23 -2.69
N ILE A 33 -7.95 0.62 -3.23
CA ILE A 33 -7.65 0.63 -4.68
C ILE A 33 -8.07 -0.67 -5.39
N SER A 34 -8.35 -1.70 -4.59
CA SER A 34 -8.90 -3.00 -4.96
C SER A 34 -9.51 -3.59 -3.67
N PRO A 35 -10.48 -4.51 -3.73
CA PRO A 35 -11.06 -5.11 -2.52
C PRO A 35 -9.98 -5.59 -1.54
N ASN A 36 -10.00 -5.06 -0.32
CA ASN A 36 -9.05 -5.39 0.75
C ASN A 36 -7.60 -4.96 0.50
N LEU A 37 -7.33 -4.16 -0.53
CA LEU A 37 -6.00 -3.61 -0.82
C LEU A 37 -6.01 -2.09 -0.60
N TRP A 38 -5.38 -1.66 0.48
CA TRP A 38 -5.45 -0.29 0.98
C TRP A 38 -4.12 0.46 0.84
N ALA A 39 -4.14 1.61 0.16
CA ALA A 39 -2.97 2.43 -0.15
C ALA A 39 -2.64 3.49 0.92
N GLY A 40 -3.38 3.54 2.03
CA GLY A 40 -3.23 4.63 3.01
C GLY A 40 -1.93 4.60 3.81
N VAL A 41 -1.23 3.46 3.89
CA VAL A 41 0.11 3.40 4.46
C VAL A 41 1.08 4.34 3.72
N GLY A 42 0.91 4.50 2.40
CA GLY A 42 1.68 5.39 1.55
C GLY A 42 1.43 6.90 1.75
N LEU A 43 0.43 7.28 2.55
CA LEU A 43 0.18 8.69 2.86
C LEU A 43 1.31 9.32 3.68
N VAL A 44 1.98 8.53 4.52
CA VAL A 44 3.01 9.01 5.46
C VAL A 44 4.27 8.16 5.51
N ARG A 45 4.22 6.89 5.07
CA ARG A 45 5.39 6.02 4.97
C ARG A 45 5.88 5.99 3.53
N GLY A 46 7.18 6.23 3.33
CA GLY A 46 7.82 6.08 2.02
C GLY A 46 8.00 4.60 1.63
N GLY A 47 8.25 4.37 0.35
CA GLY A 47 8.42 3.06 -0.26
C GLY A 47 7.20 2.58 -1.04
N ALA A 48 7.28 1.34 -1.50
CA ALA A 48 6.18 0.60 -2.10
C ALA A 48 5.27 0.07 -0.98
N GLY A 49 4.11 0.69 -0.74
CA GLY A 49 3.25 0.34 0.39
C GLY A 49 1.78 0.32 0.05
N THR A 50 1.22 -0.88 -0.02
CA THR A 50 -0.21 -1.17 0.17
C THR A 50 -0.34 -2.18 1.30
N ALA A 51 -1.50 -2.20 1.95
CA ALA A 51 -1.81 -3.15 3.02
C ALA A 51 -2.98 -4.03 2.61
N LEU A 52 -2.89 -5.32 2.89
CA LEU A 52 -4.06 -6.20 2.89
C LEU A 52 -4.83 -5.97 4.18
N VAL A 53 -6.11 -5.60 4.09
CA VAL A 53 -6.95 -5.22 5.24
C VAL A 53 -8.26 -5.99 5.20
N GLY A 54 -8.53 -6.74 6.27
CA GLY A 54 -9.73 -7.57 6.44
C GLY A 54 -9.58 -8.50 7.63
N ASP A 55 -10.53 -9.42 7.80
CA ASP A 55 -10.36 -10.56 8.71
C ASP A 55 -9.30 -11.55 8.16
N ALA A 56 -8.92 -12.52 8.99
CA ALA A 56 -7.87 -13.47 8.65
C ALA A 56 -8.19 -14.29 7.38
N ALA A 57 -9.45 -14.68 7.19
CA ALA A 57 -9.87 -15.46 6.02
C ALA A 57 -9.79 -14.64 4.74
N THR A 58 -10.23 -13.38 4.79
CA THR A 58 -10.17 -12.44 3.67
C THR A 58 -8.74 -12.14 3.27
N VAL A 59 -7.84 -11.90 4.24
CA VAL A 59 -6.42 -11.66 3.97
C VAL A 59 -5.75 -12.91 3.39
N ALA A 60 -6.08 -14.10 3.90
CA ALA A 60 -5.57 -15.36 3.37
C ALA A 60 -5.96 -15.56 1.90
N GLU A 61 -7.23 -15.32 1.55
CA GLU A 61 -7.69 -15.43 0.15
C GLU A 61 -6.94 -14.46 -0.78
N ARG A 62 -6.67 -13.23 -0.34
CA ARG A 62 -5.89 -12.26 -1.13
C ARG A 62 -4.45 -12.70 -1.35
N ILE A 63 -3.82 -13.35 -0.36
CA ILE A 63 -2.49 -13.94 -0.52
C ILE A 63 -2.54 -15.11 -1.51
N ASP A 64 -3.58 -15.94 -1.45
CA ASP A 64 -3.77 -17.05 -2.37
C ASP A 64 -4.03 -16.59 -3.82
N GLU A 65 -4.74 -15.48 -4.03
CA GLU A 65 -4.85 -14.84 -5.35
C GLU A 65 -3.48 -14.54 -5.97
N TYR A 66 -2.55 -14.00 -5.18
CA TYR A 66 -1.18 -13.77 -5.63
C TYR A 66 -0.42 -15.09 -5.87
N ARG A 67 -0.60 -16.12 -5.03
CA ARG A 67 -0.01 -17.45 -5.28
C ARG A 67 -0.49 -18.06 -6.59
N ARG A 68 -1.78 -17.94 -6.91
CA ARG A 68 -2.36 -18.51 -8.14
C ARG A 68 -1.78 -17.91 -9.42
N ILE A 69 -1.22 -16.69 -9.36
CA ILE A 69 -0.53 -16.05 -10.49
C ILE A 69 1.00 -16.20 -10.44
N GLY A 70 1.52 -17.04 -9.53
CA GLY A 70 2.94 -17.42 -9.48
C GLY A 70 3.79 -16.63 -8.48
N ILE A 71 3.20 -15.84 -7.57
CA ILE A 71 3.95 -15.20 -6.48
C ILE A 71 4.07 -16.17 -5.31
N ASP A 72 5.28 -16.62 -5.00
CA ASP A 72 5.52 -17.63 -3.95
C ASP A 72 6.01 -17.05 -2.62
N SER A 73 6.53 -15.83 -2.63
CA SER A 73 7.25 -15.21 -1.52
C SER A 73 6.66 -13.85 -1.17
N PHE A 74 6.41 -13.61 0.12
CA PHE A 74 5.77 -12.41 0.62
C PHE A 74 6.60 -11.76 1.72
N ILE A 75 7.09 -10.55 1.47
CA ILE A 75 7.79 -9.73 2.48
C ILE A 75 6.74 -8.88 3.19
N LEU A 76 6.21 -9.41 4.30
CA LEU A 76 5.17 -8.75 5.08
C LEU A 76 5.75 -7.82 6.15
N SER A 77 5.01 -6.77 6.49
CA SER A 77 5.29 -5.89 7.63
C SER A 77 3.97 -5.43 8.24
N GLY A 78 3.96 -5.13 9.53
CA GLY A 78 2.76 -4.66 10.23
C GLY A 78 3.14 -3.73 11.38
N TYR A 79 2.27 -2.76 11.64
CA TYR A 79 2.32 -1.91 12.83
C TYR A 79 1.15 -2.35 13.70
N PRO A 80 1.34 -3.27 14.66
CA PRO A 80 0.33 -3.46 15.68
C PRO A 80 0.20 -2.10 16.39
N HIS A 81 -1.04 -1.67 16.63
CA HIS A 81 -1.46 -0.39 17.26
C HIS A 81 -1.78 0.75 16.28
#